data_AF-A0A971PV72-F1
#
_entry.id   AF-A0A971PV72-F1
#
_cell.length_a   1.000
_cell.length_b   1.000
_cell.length_c   1.000
_cell.angle_alpha   90.00
_cell.angle_beta   90.00
_cell.angle_gamma   90.00
#
_symmetry.space_group_name_H-M   'P 1'
#
loop_
_entity.id
_entity.type
_entity.pdbx_description
1 polymer ?
#
loop_
_entity_poly.entity_id
_entity_poly.type
_entity_poly.pdbx_seq_one_letter_code
_entity_poly.pdbx_strand_id
1 'polypeptide(L)' 'MTTPAEDQLRAVGLRVTKPRLAVLRVLEDHPHSDTATIIDAVRSQLDSVSHQAVYDCLGALTDAGIV' A
#
# COMPACT_ATOMS: atom_id res chain seq x y z
N MET A 1 -15.31 1.85 -12.98
CA MET A 1 -14.07 2.51 -13.42
C MET A 1 -13.02 2.13 -12.40
N THR A 2 -11.97 1.40 -12.78
CA THR A 2 -10.85 1.08 -11.88
C THR A 2 -10.11 2.36 -11.51
N THR A 3 -9.64 2.46 -10.27
CA THR A 3 -8.79 3.58 -9.83
C THR A 3 -7.34 3.37 -10.28
N PRO A 4 -6.54 4.44 -10.48
CA PRO A 4 -5.14 4.32 -10.91
C PRO A 4 -4.32 3.33 -10.06
N ALA A 5 -4.49 3.37 -8.74
CA ALA A 5 -3.86 2.43 -7.80
C ALA A 5 -4.26 0.95 -8.04
N GLU A 6 -5.51 0.68 -8.45
CA GLU A 6 -5.93 -0.68 -8.80
C GLU A 6 -5.30 -1.16 -10.09
N ASP A 7 -5.19 -0.29 -11.09
CA ASP A 7 -4.56 -0.62 -12.37
C ASP A 7 -3.06 -0.87 -12.21
N GLN A 8 -2.37 -0.10 -11.37
CA GLN A 8 -0.95 -0.28 -11.08
C GLN A 8 -0.65 -1.64 -10.41
N LEU A 9 -1.46 -2.05 -9.42
CA LEU A 9 -1.34 -3.37 -8.81
C LEU A 9 -1.57 -4.49 -9.83
N ARG A 10 -2.57 -4.35 -10.72
CA ARG A 10 -2.85 -5.34 -11.76
C ARG A 10 -1.73 -5.42 -12.79
N ALA A 11 -1.15 -4.28 -13.18
CA ALA A 11 -0.08 -4.20 -14.17
C ALA A 11 1.16 -5.01 -13.76
N VAL A 12 1.42 -5.14 -12.45
CA VAL A 12 2.53 -5.93 -11.90
C VAL A 12 2.11 -7.32 -11.39
N GLY A 13 0.87 -7.75 -11.68
CA GLY A 13 0.37 -9.07 -11.28
C GLY A 13 0.03 -9.23 -9.79
N LEU A 14 0.02 -8.15 -9.00
CA LEU A 14 -0.39 -8.20 -7.60
C LEU A 14 -1.92 -8.24 -7.50
N ARG A 15 -2.42 -9.13 -6.62
CA ARG A 15 -3.84 -9.13 -6.27
C ARG A 15 -4.23 -7.78 -5.63
N VAL A 16 -5.29 -7.17 -6.16
CA VAL A 16 -5.92 -5.97 -5.62
C VAL A 16 -6.63 -6.31 -4.30
N THR A 17 -6.06 -5.87 -3.19
CA THR A 17 -6.62 -6.05 -1.84
C THR A 17 -6.74 -4.70 -1.14
N LYS A 18 -7.63 -4.59 -0.14
CA LYS A 18 -7.80 -3.36 0.63
C LYS A 18 -6.48 -2.86 1.25
N PRO A 19 -5.66 -3.71 1.94
CA PRO A 19 -4.39 -3.24 2.51
C PRO A 19 -3.40 -2.73 1.46
N ARG A 20 -3.23 -3.42 0.32
CA ARG A 20 -2.29 -2.99 -0.74
C ARG A 20 -2.71 -1.67 -1.37
N LEU A 21 -4.01 -1.48 -1.60
CA LEU A 21 -4.53 -0.21 -2.11
C LEU A 21 -4.32 0.93 -1.12
N ALA A 22 -4.58 0.70 0.16
CA ALA A 22 -4.40 1.73 1.18
C ALA A 22 -2.91 2.10 1.33
N VAL A 23 -2.01 1.11 1.38
CA VAL A 23 -0.56 1.35 1.46
C VAL A 23 -0.08 2.11 0.22
N LEU A 24 -0.49 1.72 -0.98
CA LEU A 24 -0.09 2.39 -2.21
C LEU A 24 -0.55 3.85 -2.24
N ARG A 25 -1.82 4.12 -1.90
CA ARG A 25 -2.35 5.50 -1.82
C ARG A 25 -1.61 6.34 -0.78
N VAL A 26 -1.36 5.78 0.39
CA VAL A 26 -0.61 6.49 1.45
C VAL A 26 0.80 6.83 0.98
N LEU A 27 1.48 5.95 0.22
CA LEU A 27 2.80 6.27 -0.34
C LEU A 27 2.76 7.35 -1.41
N GLU A 28 1.70 7.38 -2.23
CA GLU A 28 1.47 8.46 -3.21
C GLU A 28 1.25 9.81 -2.50
N ASP A 29 0.53 9.82 -1.37
CA ASP A 29 0.25 11.02 -0.57
C ASP A 29 1.44 11.45 0.31
N HIS A 30 2.29 10.50 0.72
CA HIS A 30 3.39 10.69 1.67
C HIS A 30 4.73 10.19 1.10
N PRO A 31 5.28 10.84 0.05
CA PRO A 31 6.53 10.41 -0.56
C PRO A 31 7.70 10.47 0.44
N HIS A 32 8.60 9.49 0.37
CA HIS A 32 9.79 9.34 1.24
C HIS A 32 9.52 9.26 2.75
N SER A 33 8.28 9.00 3.17
CA SER A 33 7.95 8.84 4.58
C SER A 33 8.46 7.51 5.13
N ASP A 34 8.81 7.50 6.42
CA ASP A 34 9.23 6.28 7.09
C ASP A 34 8.06 5.31 7.30
N THR A 35 8.40 4.04 7.56
CA THR A 35 7.40 2.97 7.72
C THR A 35 6.42 3.23 8.87
N ALA A 36 6.85 3.89 9.95
CA ALA A 36 5.97 4.19 11.07
C ALA A 36 4.87 5.18 10.67
N THR A 37 5.24 6.22 9.93
CA THR A 37 4.31 7.19 9.34
C THR A 37 3.32 6.50 8.40
N ILE A 38 3.80 5.59 7.53
CA ILE A 38 2.92 4.83 6.63
C ILE A 38 1.95 3.95 7.42
N ILE A 39 2.41 3.27 8.46
CA ILE A 39 1.57 2.43 9.31
C ILE A 39 0.43 3.23 9.94
N ASP A 40 0.74 4.39 10.52
CA ASP A 40 -0.25 5.23 11.21
C ASP A 40 -1.26 5.80 10.21
N ALA A 41 -0.80 6.27 9.05
CA ALA A 41 -1.66 6.75 7.98
C ALA A 41 -2.58 5.64 7.43
N VAL A 42 -2.07 4.43 7.18
CA VAL A 42 -2.91 3.31 6.71
C VAL A 42 -3.94 2.91 7.77
N ARG A 43 -3.57 2.90 9.05
CA ARG A 43 -4.50 2.62 10.15
C ARG A 43 -5.62 3.64 10.27
N SER A 44 -5.36 4.90 9.94
CA SER A 44 -6.41 5.93 9.89
C SER A 44 -7.47 5.66 8.81
N GLN A 45 -7.15 4.86 7.79
CA GLN A 45 -8.05 4.51 6.68
C GLN A 45 -8.66 3.11 6.80
N LEU A 46 -7.91 2.18 7.39
CA LEU A 46 -8.29 0.78 7.57
C LEU A 46 -8.13 0.39 9.03
N ASP A 47 -9.23 0.50 9.79
CA ASP A 47 -9.30 -0.04 11.13
C ASP A 47 -8.86 -1.51 11.16
N SER A 48 -8.10 -1.88 12.20
CA SER A 48 -7.64 -3.25 12.45
C SER A 48 -6.56 -3.81 11.52
N VAL A 49 -5.90 -3.00 10.68
CA VAL A 49 -4.70 -3.46 9.96
C VAL A 49 -3.54 -3.69 10.94
N SER A 50 -2.92 -4.87 10.86
CA SER A 50 -1.73 -5.19 11.67
C SER A 50 -0.49 -4.51 11.10
N HIS A 51 0.53 -4.25 11.94
CA HIS A 51 1.84 -3.80 11.46
C HIS A 51 2.40 -4.75 10.41
N GLN A 52 2.32 -6.06 10.66
CA GLN A 52 2.85 -7.06 9.74
C GLN A 52 2.18 -7.00 8.37
N ALA A 53 0.86 -6.80 8.31
CA ALA A 53 0.16 -6.65 7.04
C ALA A 53 0.66 -5.42 6.24
N VAL A 54 1.04 -4.34 6.92
CA VAL A 54 1.64 -3.16 6.26
C VAL A 54 3.05 -3.49 5.76
N TYR A 55 3.89 -4.13 6.57
CA TYR A 55 5.22 -4.59 6.13
C TYR A 55 5.16 -5.55 4.94
N ASP A 56 4.26 -6.53 4.98
CA ASP A 56 4.08 -7.49 3.89
C ASP A 56 3.60 -6.78 2.61
N CYS A 57 2.78 -5.74 2.73
CA CYS A 57 2.38 -4.92 1.59
C CYS A 57 3.54 -4.10 1.03
N LEU A 58 4.32 -3.43 1.88
CA LEU A 58 5.50 -2.67 1.46
C LEU A 58 6.50 -3.58 0.75
N GLY A 59 6.82 -4.73 1.33
CA GLY A 59 7.69 -5.73 0.70
C GLY A 59 7.17 -6.17 -0.67
N ALA A 60 5.90 -6.53 -0.77
CA ALA A 60 5.31 -6.94 -2.05
C ALA A 60 5.32 -5.83 -3.12
N LEU A 61 5.16 -4.56 -2.74
CA LEU A 61 5.22 -3.43 -3.66
C LEU A 61 6.65 -3.15 -4.13
N THR A 62 7.63 -3.25 -3.23
CA THR A 62 9.06 -3.12 -3.55
C THR A 62 9.53 -4.28 -4.45
N ASP A 63 9.16 -5.53 -4.12
CA ASP A 63 9.47 -6.70 -4.94
C ASP A 63 8.88 -6.60 -6.35
N ALA A 64 7.73 -5.93 -6.49
CA ALA A 64 7.08 -5.66 -7.77
C ALA A 64 7.61 -4.40 -8.50
N GLY A 65 8.55 -3.65 -7.92
CA GLY A 65 9.14 -2.45 -8.51
C GLY A 65 8.21 -1.24 -8.57
N ILE A 66 7.18 -1.18 -7.71
CA ILE A 66 6.28 -0.02 -7.60
C ILE A 66 6.89 1.07 -6.70
N VAL A 67 7.64 0.67 -5.67
CA VAL A 67 8.24 1.54 -4.63
C VAL A 67 9.73 1.28 -4.53
#